data_AF-A0A9W7GSZ5-F1
#
_entry.id   AF-A0A9W7GSZ5-F1
#
_cell.length_a   1.000
_cell.length_b   1.000
_cell.length_c   1.000
_cell.angle_alpha   90.00
_cell.angle_beta   90.00
_cell.angle_gamma   90.00
#
_symmetry.space_group_name_H-M   'P 1'
#
loop_
_entity.id
_entity.type
_entity.pdbx_description
1 polymer ?
#
loop_
_entity_poly.entity_id
_entity_poly.type
_entity_poly.pdbx_seq_one_letter_code
_entity_poly.pdbx_strand_id
1 'polypeptide(L)'
;MVLDMSRISDLQIKSEALVKMRKLRFLKFYLPYSFQSSQKKSKILLPGGLLSLPNELRCLCWMGYPSKTLPSRFDPGNLVELDIRDSNVEQLWEGKQDIVNLKKIALDFSENLVRTPDLSKI
;
A
#
# COMPACT_ATOMS: atom_id res chain seq x y z
N MET A 1 -6.24 -1.41 -11.83
CA MET A 1 -4.99 -2.03 -12.29
C MET A 1 -4.68 -3.17 -11.34
N VAL A 2 -4.47 -4.35 -11.90
CA VAL A 2 -3.98 -5.53 -11.18
C VAL A 2 -2.68 -5.93 -11.87
N LEU A 3 -1.63 -6.12 -11.09
CA LEU A 3 -0.32 -6.51 -11.57
C LEU A 3 0.03 -7.86 -10.91
N ASP A 4 0.16 -8.88 -11.75
CA ASP A 4 0.65 -10.18 -11.32
C ASP A 4 2.18 -10.13 -11.23
N MET A 5 2.69 -10.23 -10.01
CA MET A 5 4.12 -10.18 -9.72
C MET A 5 4.77 -11.57 -9.77
N SER A 6 4.04 -12.63 -10.13
CA SER A 6 4.55 -14.01 -10.16
C SER A 6 5.76 -14.17 -11.10
N ARG A 7 5.68 -13.55 -12.29
CA ARG A 7 6.67 -13.66 -13.38
C ARG A 7 7.56 -12.43 -13.53
N ILE A 8 7.31 -11.38 -12.77
CA ILE A 8 8.09 -10.15 -12.81
C ILE A 8 9.34 -10.36 -11.93
N SER A 9 10.49 -9.89 -12.37
CA SER A 9 11.72 -9.86 -11.56
C SER A 9 11.63 -8.71 -10.55
N ASP A 10 12.29 -7.59 -10.81
CA ASP A 10 12.19 -6.37 -10.03
C ASP A 10 11.49 -5.29 -10.87
N LEU A 11 10.49 -4.65 -10.29
CA LEU A 11 9.77 -3.54 -10.90
C LEU A 11 10.09 -2.25 -10.16
N GLN A 12 10.76 -1.32 -10.85
CA GLN A 12 10.99 0.01 -10.32
C GLN A 12 9.80 0.92 -10.65
N ILE A 13 9.15 1.46 -9.61
CA ILE A 13 8.09 2.46 -9.78
C ILE A 13 8.65 3.83 -9.41
N LYS A 14 8.53 4.78 -10.34
CA LYS A 14 8.93 6.18 -10.10
C LYS A 14 7.94 6.88 -9.17
N SER A 15 8.41 7.83 -8.38
CA SER A 15 7.64 8.59 -7.40
C SER A 15 6.36 9.21 -7.95
N GLU A 16 6.34 9.66 -9.21
CA GLU A 16 5.20 10.34 -9.84
C GLU A 16 4.33 9.40 -10.69
N ALA A 17 4.72 8.14 -10.87
CA ALA A 17 4.08 7.23 -11.82
C ALA A 17 2.58 7.04 -11.51
N LEU A 18 2.25 6.80 -10.25
CA LEU A 18 0.88 6.56 -9.81
C LEU A 18 0.06 7.86 -9.77
N VAL A 19 0.67 9.02 -9.53
CA VAL A 19 -0.01 10.33 -9.48
C VAL A 19 -0.71 10.67 -10.80
N LYS A 20 -0.15 10.22 -11.94
CA LYS A 20 -0.74 10.45 -13.27
C LYS A 20 -1.97 9.58 -13.53
N MET A 21 -2.20 8.53 -12.75
CA MET A 21 -3.30 7.58 -12.93
C MET A 21 -4.60 8.05 -12.25
N ARG A 22 -5.08 9.25 -12.62
CA ARG A 22 -6.15 9.97 -11.90
C ARG A 22 -7.50 9.24 -11.79
N LYS A 23 -7.81 8.33 -12.72
CA LYS A 23 -9.05 7.54 -12.72
C LYS A 23 -8.88 6.16 -12.07
N LEU A 24 -7.72 5.88 -11.47
CA LEU A 24 -7.42 4.57 -10.92
C LEU A 24 -8.15 4.36 -9.59
N ARG A 25 -9.05 3.38 -9.57
CA ARG A 25 -9.85 3.04 -8.39
C ARG A 25 -9.36 1.79 -7.65
N PHE A 26 -8.62 0.93 -8.33
CA PHE A 26 -8.11 -0.32 -7.80
C PHE A 26 -6.63 -0.44 -8.13
N LEU A 27 -5.79 -0.62 -7.12
CA LEU A 27 -4.38 -0.92 -7.27
C LEU A 27 -4.08 -2.20 -6.51
N LYS A 28 -3.82 -3.27 -7.25
CA LYS A 28 -3.54 -4.59 -6.67
C LYS A 28 -2.22 -5.13 -7.20
N PHE A 29 -1.28 -5.37 -6.30
CA PHE A 29 -0.06 -6.12 -6.55
C PHE A 29 -0.21 -7.50 -5.94
N TYR A 30 -0.33 -8.51 -6.80
CA TYR A 30 -0.50 -9.89 -6.36
C TYR A 30 0.86 -10.57 -6.28
N LEU A 31 1.22 -11.06 -5.10
CA LEU A 31 2.39 -11.91 -4.90
C LEU A 31 1.95 -13.37 -4.78
N PRO A 32 2.65 -14.33 -5.43
CA PRO A 32 2.37 -15.74 -5.26
C PRO A 32 2.58 -16.18 -3.82
N TYR A 33 1.75 -17.12 -3.35
CA TYR A 33 1.90 -17.74 -2.03
C TYR A 33 3.31 -18.32 -1.76
N SER A 34 4.03 -18.75 -2.79
CA SER A 34 5.40 -19.28 -2.66
C SER A 34 6.44 -18.23 -2.24
N PHE A 35 6.14 -16.93 -2.35
CA PHE A 35 7.01 -15.85 -1.85
C PHE A 35 6.84 -15.58 -0.35
N GLN A 36 5.92 -16.28 0.33
CA GLN A 36 5.67 -16.11 1.76
C GLN A 36 6.69 -16.84 2.67
N SER A 37 7.75 -17.43 2.13
CA SER A 37 8.81 -18.10 2.93
C SER A 37 10.08 -17.24 3.03
N SER A 38 10.42 -16.87 4.28
CA SER A 38 11.72 -16.40 4.85
C SER A 38 12.59 -15.36 4.13
N GLN A 39 12.39 -15.05 2.84
CA GLN A 39 13.03 -13.94 2.12
C GLN A 39 11.95 -12.98 1.61
N LYS A 40 11.36 -12.24 2.57
CA LYS A 40 10.29 -11.24 2.43
C LYS A 40 10.74 -9.98 1.66
N LYS A 41 11.34 -10.12 0.48
CA LYS A 41 11.72 -8.94 -0.32
C LYS A 41 10.64 -8.66 -1.35
N SER A 42 10.00 -7.49 -1.21
CA SER A 42 9.14 -6.95 -2.25
C SER A 42 9.89 -6.91 -3.57
N LYS A 43 9.28 -7.44 -4.64
CA LYS A 43 9.77 -7.28 -6.02
C LYS A 43 9.64 -5.85 -6.54
N ILE A 44 9.01 -4.97 -5.77
CA ILE A 44 8.78 -3.59 -6.17
C ILE A 44 9.77 -2.68 -5.47
N LEU A 45 10.54 -1.95 -6.26
CA LEU A 45 11.49 -0.97 -5.79
C LEU A 45 10.89 0.43 -5.93
N LEU A 46 10.91 1.19 -4.84
CA LEU A 46 10.45 2.58 -4.78
C LEU A 46 11.65 3.49 -4.47
N PRO A 47 12.57 3.72 -5.43
CA PRO A 47 13.70 4.62 -5.22
C PRO A 47 13.17 6.05 -5.04
N GLY A 48 13.37 6.60 -3.83
CA GLY A 48 12.81 7.88 -3.43
C GLY A 48 11.36 7.81 -2.90
N GLY A 49 10.78 6.61 -2.79
CA GLY A 49 9.40 6.41 -2.35
C GLY A 49 8.36 6.81 -3.40
N LEU A 50 7.11 6.96 -2.94
CA LEU A 50 6.00 7.46 -3.75
C LEU A 50 5.64 8.87 -3.31
N LEU A 51 5.38 9.75 -4.28
CA LEU A 51 4.97 11.13 -3.98
C LEU A 51 3.54 11.19 -3.43
N SER A 52 2.63 10.46 -4.08
CA SER A 52 1.23 10.28 -3.66
C SER A 52 0.63 9.05 -4.37
N LEU A 53 -0.56 8.63 -3.95
CA LEU A 53 -1.42 7.69 -4.65
C LEU A 53 -2.62 8.43 -5.26
N PRO A 54 -3.32 7.85 -6.26
CA PRO A 54 -4.50 8.48 -6.84
C PRO A 54 -5.60 8.75 -5.82
N ASN A 55 -6.16 9.96 -5.80
CA ASN A 55 -7.23 10.32 -4.85
C ASN A 55 -8.55 9.55 -5.10
N GLU A 56 -8.76 9.03 -6.31
CA GLU A 56 -9.93 8.19 -6.64
C GLU A 56 -9.74 6.71 -6.23
N LEU A 57 -8.61 6.39 -5.58
CA LEU A 57 -8.29 5.03 -5.19
C LEU A 57 -9.24 4.56 -4.08
N ARG A 58 -9.95 3.46 -4.35
CA ARG A 58 -10.91 2.84 -3.43
C ARG A 58 -10.38 1.56 -2.82
N CYS A 59 -9.43 0.90 -3.47
CA CYS A 59 -8.90 -0.37 -3.03
C CYS A 59 -7.39 -0.41 -3.30
N LEU A 60 -6.63 -0.55 -2.22
CA LEU A 60 -5.19 -0.75 -2.24
C LEU A 60 -4.87 -2.14 -1.68
N CYS A 61 -4.48 -3.06 -2.55
CA CYS A 61 -3.95 -4.36 -2.14
C CYS A 61 -2.48 -4.42 -2.55
N TRP A 62 -1.58 -4.33 -1.59
CA TRP A 62 -0.14 -4.31 -1.83
C TRP A 62 0.57 -5.13 -0.76
N MET A 63 0.47 -6.45 -0.88
CA MET A 63 1.22 -7.39 -0.05
C MET A 63 2.73 -7.15 -0.21
N GLY A 64 3.49 -7.19 0.87
CA GLY A 64 4.91 -6.88 0.80
C GLY A 64 5.18 -5.42 0.47
N TYR A 65 4.33 -4.49 0.91
CA TYR A 65 4.53 -3.06 0.67
C TYR A 65 5.93 -2.62 1.18
N PRO A 66 6.78 -2.05 0.32
CA PRO A 66 8.21 -1.90 0.64
C PRO A 66 8.53 -0.69 1.52
N SER A 67 7.61 0.28 1.66
CA SER A 67 7.86 1.51 2.41
C SER A 67 7.31 1.45 3.84
N LYS A 68 7.94 2.23 4.73
CA LYS A 68 7.61 2.33 6.15
C LYS A 68 6.28 3.04 6.43
N THR A 69 5.80 3.84 5.49
CA THR A 69 4.56 4.62 5.59
C THR A 69 3.93 4.81 4.22
N LEU A 70 2.61 5.08 4.17
CA LEU A 70 1.96 5.53 2.94
C LEU A 70 2.42 6.95 2.60
N PRO A 71 2.33 7.37 1.33
CA PRO A 71 2.78 8.70 0.92
C PRO A 71 2.06 9.79 1.72
N SER A 72 2.80 10.74 2.28
CA SER A 72 2.23 11.80 3.13
C SER A 72 1.23 12.71 2.40
N ARG A 73 1.31 12.78 1.07
CA ARG A 73 0.37 13.54 0.21
C ARG A 73 -0.82 12.72 -0.28
N PHE A 74 -0.96 11.47 0.17
CA PHE A 74 -2.12 10.65 -0.18
C PHE A 74 -3.30 11.04 0.70
N ASP A 75 -4.44 11.31 0.06
CA ASP A 75 -5.72 11.50 0.72
C ASP A 75 -6.51 10.18 0.70
N PRO A 76 -6.68 9.49 1.84
CA PRO A 76 -7.40 8.22 1.91
C PRO A 76 -8.92 8.39 1.98
N GLY A 77 -9.48 9.59 1.81
CA GLY A 77 -10.91 9.86 1.96
C GLY A 77 -11.83 8.99 1.10
N ASN A 78 -11.37 8.54 -0.07
CA ASN A 78 -12.12 7.63 -0.96
C ASN A 78 -11.78 6.15 -0.78
N LEU A 79 -10.81 5.83 0.07
CA LEU A 79 -10.32 4.47 0.27
C LEU A 79 -11.37 3.65 1.03
N VAL A 80 -11.71 2.49 0.49
CA VAL A 80 -12.68 1.54 1.04
C VAL A 80 -12.00 0.32 1.64
N GLU A 81 -10.92 -0.13 1.01
CA GLU A 81 -10.17 -1.32 1.44
C GLU A 81 -8.66 -1.06 1.34
N LEU A 82 -7.98 -1.36 2.45
CA LEU A 82 -6.53 -1.31 2.58
C LEU A 82 -6.01 -2.70 3.00
N ASP A 83 -5.30 -3.38 2.12
CA ASP A 83 -4.61 -4.62 2.41
C ASP A 83 -3.12 -4.44 2.09
N ILE A 84 -2.30 -4.32 3.11
CA ILE A 84 -0.84 -4.21 2.99
C ILE A 84 -0.14 -5.18 3.94
N ARG A 85 -0.67 -6.41 4.01
CA ARG A 85 -0.09 -7.50 4.81
C ARG A 85 1.35 -7.82 4.43
N ASP A 86 2.06 -8.42 5.39
CA ASP A 86 3.46 -8.85 5.24
C ASP A 86 4.38 -7.72 4.75
N SER A 87 4.14 -6.49 5.22
CA SER A 87 4.85 -5.30 4.75
C SER A 87 5.87 -4.75 5.75
N ASN A 88 6.71 -3.83 5.27
CA ASN A 88 7.68 -3.10 6.09
C ASN A 88 7.07 -1.87 6.77
N VAL A 89 5.74 -1.76 6.82
CA VAL A 89 5.08 -0.58 7.35
C VAL A 89 5.30 -0.49 8.86
N GLU A 90 5.72 0.69 9.31
CA GLU A 90 5.91 1.02 10.73
C GLU A 90 4.72 1.83 11.26
N GLN A 91 4.18 2.70 10.41
CA GLN A 91 3.01 3.53 10.66
C GLN A 91 2.36 3.85 9.32
N LEU A 92 1.03 3.83 9.23
CA LEU A 92 0.34 4.04 7.96
C LEU A 92 0.44 5.47 7.41
N TRP A 93 0.23 6.46 8.26
CA TRP A 93 0.26 7.88 7.91
C TRP A 93 0.52 8.70 9.16
N GLU A 94 1.08 9.89 8.98
CA GLU A 94 1.29 10.84 10.06
C GLU A 94 0.00 11.62 10.39
N GLY A 95 -0.23 11.86 11.68
CA GLY A 95 -1.40 12.59 12.16
C GLY A 95 -2.74 11.85 11.93
N LYS A 96 -3.82 12.63 12.01
CA LYS A 96 -5.18 12.14 11.79
C LYS A 96 -5.51 12.23 10.29
N GLN A 97 -6.01 11.13 9.73
CA GLN A 97 -6.52 11.08 8.36
C GLN A 97 -8.03 10.98 8.36
N ASP A 98 -8.65 11.50 7.31
CA ASP A 98 -10.07 11.30 7.07
C ASP A 98 -10.30 9.99 6.33
N ILE A 99 -10.80 8.98 7.03
CA ILE A 99 -10.99 7.62 6.54
C ILE A 99 -12.48 7.22 6.52
N VAL A 100 -13.37 8.20 6.29
CA VAL A 100 -14.84 8.04 6.33
C VAL A 100 -15.41 6.89 5.49
N ASN A 101 -14.72 6.51 4.40
CA ASN A 101 -15.16 5.45 3.51
C ASN A 101 -14.49 4.10 3.77
N LEU A 102 -13.51 4.05 4.68
CA LEU A 102 -12.70 2.86 4.93
C LEU A 102 -13.53 1.83 5.69
N LYS A 103 -13.63 0.63 5.13
CA LYS A 103 -14.43 -0.48 5.69
C LYS A 103 -13.59 -1.68 6.09
N LYS A 104 -12.39 -1.79 5.54
CA LYS A 104 -11.51 -2.94 5.73
C LYS A 104 -10.07 -2.49 5.77
N ILE A 105 -9.35 -3.01 6.76
CA ILE A 105 -7.93 -2.83 6.93
C ILE A 105 -7.29 -4.18 7.29
N ALA A 106 -6.28 -4.58 6.52
CA ALA A 106 -5.53 -5.81 6.74
C ALA A 106 -4.04 -5.48 6.79
N LEU A 107 -3.45 -5.67 7.97
CA LEU A 107 -2.04 -5.38 8.29
C LEU A 107 -1.31 -6.61 8.85
N ASP A 108 -1.93 -7.78 8.82
CA ASP A 108 -1.38 -9.04 9.31
C ASP A 108 0.06 -9.27 8.84
N PHE A 109 0.88 -9.85 9.70
CA PHE A 109 2.30 -10.16 9.45
C PHE A 109 3.20 -8.95 9.15
N SER A 110 2.73 -7.72 9.35
CA SER A 110 3.58 -6.51 9.32
C SER A 110 4.33 -6.37 10.64
N GLU A 111 5.44 -7.10 10.78
CA GLU A 111 6.22 -7.24 12.02
C GLU A 111 6.82 -5.91 12.53
N ASN A 112 6.99 -4.93 11.65
CA ASN A 112 7.54 -3.61 11.99
C ASN A 112 6.48 -2.60 12.44
N LEU A 113 5.19 -2.95 12.44
CA LEU A 113 4.11 -2.02 12.77
C LEU A 113 4.19 -1.61 14.25
N VAL A 114 4.62 -0.38 14.50
CA VAL A 114 4.77 0.18 15.85
C VAL A 114 3.61 1.06 16.28
N ARG A 115 2.84 1.59 15.31
CA ARG A 115 1.71 2.49 15.56
C ARG A 115 0.53 2.16 14.66
N THR A 116 -0.62 1.95 15.26
CA THR A 116 -1.89 1.86 14.54
C THR A 116 -2.48 3.26 14.34
N PRO A 117 -3.16 3.51 13.20
CA PRO A 117 -3.91 4.75 13.03
C PRO A 117 -5.13 4.77 13.99
N ASP A 118 -5.70 5.95 14.20
CA ASP A 118 -7.00 6.08 14.87
C ASP A 118 -8.09 5.49 13.96
N LEU A 119 -8.58 4.30 14.34
CA LEU A 119 -9.62 3.55 13.62
C LEU A 119 -11.01 3.70 14.27
N SER A 120 -11.20 4.64 15.20
CA SER A 120 -12.48 4.80 15.93
C SER A 120 -13.69 5.10 15.03
N LYS A 121 -13.47 5.44 13.75
CA LYS A 121 -14.50 5.77 12.76
C LYS A 121 -14.84 4.62 11.80
N ILE A 122 -14.20 3.45 11.94
CA ILE A 122 -14.50 2.24 11.16
C ILE A 122 -15.47 1.37 11.96
#